data_AF-A0A2J8QEM6-F1
#
_entry.id   AF-A0A2J8QEM6-F1
#
_cell.length_a   1.000
_cell.length_b   1.000
_cell.length_c   1.000
_cell.angle_alpha   90.00
_cell.angle_beta   90.00
_cell.angle_gamma   90.00
#
_symmetry.space_group_name_H-M   'P 1'
#
loop_
_entity.id
_entity.type
_entity.pdbx_description
1 polymer ?
#
loop_
_entity_poly.entity_id
_entity_poly.type
_entity_poly.pdbx_seq_one_letter_code
_entity_poly.pdbx_strand_id
1 'polypeptide(L)' 'TCPLLLRVFTTNNGRHHRMDEFSRGNVPSSELQIYTWMDATLKELTSLVKEVYPEARKKGTHFNFAIVFTDVKRPGYR' A
#
# COMPACT_ATOMS: atom_id res chain seq x y z
N THR A 1 -15.63 7.75 15.52
CA THR A 1 -15.74 7.75 14.04
C THR A 1 -15.63 6.33 13.52
N CYS A 2 -16.45 5.94 12.55
CA CYS A 2 -16.36 4.61 11.92
C CYS A 2 -15.02 4.48 11.14
N PRO A 3 -14.28 3.37 11.23
CA PRO A 3 -13.04 3.20 10.48
C PRO A 3 -13.28 3.04 8.97
N LEU A 4 -12.27 3.41 8.18
CA LEU A 4 -12.19 3.14 6.74
C LEU A 4 -11.43 1.84 6.49
N LEU A 5 -11.73 1.18 5.36
CA LEU A 5 -10.97 0.05 4.84
C LEU A 5 -9.86 0.57 3.91
N LEU A 6 -8.61 0.53 4.36
CA LEU A 6 -7.43 0.88 3.58
C LEU A 6 -6.87 -0.37 2.90
N ARG A 7 -6.71 -0.31 1.58
CA ARG A 7 -6.03 -1.35 0.77
C ARG A 7 -4.58 -0.94 0.56
N VAL A 8 -3.64 -1.80 0.96
CA VAL A 8 -2.19 -1.56 0.89
C VAL A 8 -1.57 -2.63 -0.01
N PHE A 9 -0.76 -2.21 -0.97
CA PHE A 9 -0.06 -3.11 -1.89
C PHE A 9 1.45 -3.02 -1.64
N THR A 10 2.14 -4.16 -1.51
CA THR A 10 3.55 -4.24 -1.11
C THR A 10 4.45 -4.84 -2.19
N THR A 11 5.67 -4.30 -2.29
CA THR A 11 6.73 -4.75 -3.22
C THR A 11 8.05 -4.91 -2.47
N ASN A 12 8.83 -5.94 -2.80
CA ASN A 12 10.18 -6.16 -2.26
C ASN A 12 11.31 -5.96 -3.28
N ASN A 13 10.99 -5.58 -4.52
CA ASN A 13 11.94 -5.36 -5.62
C ASN A 13 12.57 -3.95 -5.64
N GLY A 14 12.31 -3.14 -4.60
CA GLY A 14 12.86 -1.79 -4.45
C GLY A 14 12.16 -0.69 -5.28
N ARG A 15 11.01 -0.97 -5.89
CA ARG A 15 10.23 0.01 -6.67
C ARG A 15 8.73 -0.13 -6.37
N HIS A 16 7.97 0.95 -6.47
CA HIS A 16 6.51 0.88 -6.41
C HIS A 16 5.95 0.08 -7.59
N HIS A 17 4.76 -0.50 -7.39
CA HIS A 17 3.97 -1.08 -8.49
C HIS A 17 3.79 -0.07 -9.61
N ARG A 18 3.89 -0.55 -10.85
CA ARG A 18 3.66 0.27 -12.03
C ARG A 18 2.16 0.44 -12.25
N MET A 19 1.76 1.54 -12.88
CA MET A 19 0.34 1.85 -13.10
C MET A 19 -0.36 0.84 -14.04
N ASP A 20 0.39 0.14 -14.90
CA ASP A 20 -0.14 -0.95 -15.72
C ASP A 20 -0.61 -2.15 -14.89
N GLU A 21 -0.09 -2.34 -13.68
CA GLU A 21 -0.52 -3.40 -12.75
C GLU A 21 -1.91 -3.12 -12.14
N PHE A 22 -2.32 -1.86 -12.10
CA PHE A 22 -3.66 -1.44 -11.65
C PHE A 22 -4.66 -1.24 -12.80
N SER A 23 -4.25 -1.55 -14.03
CA SER A 23 -5.05 -1.26 -15.22
C SER A 23 -6.12 -2.33 -15.50
N ARG A 24 -7.19 -1.93 -16.18
CA ARG A 24 -8.30 -2.82 -16.61
C ARG A 24 -8.99 -3.57 -15.45
N GLY A 25 -9.13 -2.91 -14.29
CA GLY A 25 -9.78 -3.49 -13.12
C GLY A 25 -8.93 -4.52 -12.37
N ASN A 26 -7.67 -4.73 -12.78
CA ASN A 26 -6.73 -5.57 -12.05
C ASN A 26 -6.08 -4.79 -10.91
N VAL A 27 -5.57 -5.53 -9.94
CA VAL A 27 -4.71 -5.03 -8.87
C VAL A 27 -3.60 -6.05 -8.59
N PRO A 28 -2.46 -5.63 -8.02
CA PRO A 28 -1.43 -6.57 -7.58
C PRO A 28 -1.95 -7.57 -6.55
N SER A 29 -1.43 -8.81 -6.57
CA SER A 29 -1.90 -9.89 -5.70
C SER A 29 -1.49 -9.74 -4.23
N SER A 30 -0.41 -8.99 -3.94
CA SER A 30 0.09 -8.78 -2.57
C SER A 30 -0.65 -7.63 -1.90
N GLU A 31 -1.94 -7.84 -1.60
CA GLU A 31 -2.83 -6.88 -0.95
C GLU A 31 -2.95 -7.16 0.55
N LEU A 32 -2.82 -6.12 1.36
CA LEU A 32 -3.14 -6.08 2.77
C LEU A 32 -4.32 -5.13 3.00
N GLN A 33 -5.34 -5.58 3.73
CA GLN A 33 -6.50 -4.78 4.09
C GLN A 33 -6.43 -4.37 5.57
N ILE A 34 -6.57 -3.07 5.84
CA ILE A 34 -6.42 -2.49 7.17
C ILE A 34 -7.65 -1.66 7.50
N TYR A 35 -8.28 -1.92 8.65
CA TYR A 35 -9.26 -1.00 9.23
C TYR A 35 -8.55 0.09 10.02
N THR A 36 -8.73 1.35 9.61
CA THR A 36 -8.04 2.48 10.24
C THR A 36 -8.83 3.78 10.12
N TRP A 37 -8.22 4.91 10.50
CA TRP A 37 -8.81 6.25 10.43
C TRP A 37 -7.94 7.19 9.59
N MET A 38 -8.47 8.38 9.27
CA MET A 38 -7.80 9.37 8.41
C MET A 38 -6.51 9.94 9.02
N ASP A 39 -6.33 9.82 10.33
CA ASP A 39 -5.15 10.27 11.09
C ASP A 39 -4.08 9.18 11.25
N ALA A 40 -4.26 8.02 10.63
CA ALA A 40 -3.29 6.93 10.65
C ALA A 40 -1.90 7.38 10.16
N THR A 41 -0.89 7.12 10.98
CA THR A 41 0.49 7.50 10.70
C THR A 41 1.22 6.44 9.89
N LEU A 42 2.25 6.83 9.14
CA LEU A 42 3.12 5.87 8.43
C LEU A 42 3.78 4.85 9.39
N LYS A 43 4.02 5.25 10.64
CA LYS A 43 4.58 4.36 11.67
C LYS A 43 3.59 3.25 12.05
N GLU A 44 2.32 3.58 12.23
CA GLU A 44 1.26 2.60 12.51
C GLU A 44 1.08 1.65 11.33
N LEU A 45 1.00 2.19 10.11
CA LEU A 45 0.90 1.37 8.90
C LEU A 45 2.11 0.43 8.75
N THR A 46 3.32 0.93 9.02
CA THR A 46 4.54 0.11 8.99
C THR A 46 4.51 -1.02 10.02
N SER A 47 3.98 -0.77 11.22
CA SER A 47 3.85 -1.80 12.26
C SER A 47 2.94 -2.94 11.80
N LEU A 48 1.80 -2.62 11.18
CA LEU A 48 0.87 -3.61 10.63
C LEU A 48 1.50 -4.41 9.48
N VAL A 49 2.25 -3.77 8.59
CA VAL A 49 2.99 -4.49 7.54
C VAL A 49 4.01 -5.47 8.14
N LYS A 50 4.69 -5.09 9.23
CA LYS A 50 5.65 -5.96 9.93
C LYS A 50 4.99 -7.14 10.65
N GLU A 51 3.71 -7.06 11.00
CA GLU A 51 2.97 -8.18 11.56
C GLU A 51 2.80 -9.30 10.53
N VAL A 52 2.54 -8.92 9.27
CA VAL A 52 2.29 -9.83 8.15
C VAL A 52 3.57 -10.29 7.45
N TYR A 53 4.58 -9.41 7.32
CA TYR A 53 5.85 -9.67 6.65
C TYR A 53 7.02 -9.60 7.65
N PRO A 54 7.41 -10.73 8.29
CA PRO A 54 8.45 -10.74 9.31
C PRO A 54 9.81 -10.26 8.83
N GLU A 55 10.17 -10.50 7.56
CA GLU A 55 11.43 -10.01 6.98
C GLU A 55 11.54 -8.47 7.01
N ALA A 56 10.40 -7.77 7.01
CA ALA A 56 10.35 -6.32 7.07
C ALA A 56 10.74 -5.75 8.45
N ARG A 57 10.93 -6.60 9.47
CA ARG A 57 11.40 -6.22 10.82
C ARG A 57 12.92 -6.03 10.91
N LYS A 58 13.69 -6.48 9.89
CA LYS A 58 15.15 -6.37 9.90
C LYS A 58 15.58 -4.91 10.08
N LYS A 59 16.58 -4.70 10.95
CA LYS A 59 17.15 -3.35 11.16
C LYS A 59 17.70 -2.81 9.85
N GLY A 60 17.33 -1.58 9.50
CA GLY A 60 17.70 -0.94 8.24
C GLY A 60 16.72 -1.17 7.08
N THR A 61 15.65 -1.95 7.27
CA THR A 61 14.57 -2.04 6.27
C THR A 61 13.94 -0.66 6.05
N HIS A 62 13.86 -0.26 4.79
CA HIS A 62 13.28 1.02 4.36
C HIS A 62 11.87 0.81 3.81
N PHE A 63 10.94 1.66 4.21
CA PHE A 63 9.57 1.67 3.71
C PHE A 63 9.34 2.96 2.91
N ASN A 64 9.00 2.83 1.64
CA ASN A 64 8.62 3.95 0.79
C ASN A 64 7.11 3.89 0.54
N PHE A 65 6.42 5.01 0.72
CA PHE A 65 4.97 5.10 0.63
C PHE A 65 4.58 5.95 -0.57
N ALA A 66 3.61 5.46 -1.34
CA ALA A 66 2.94 6.17 -2.41
C ALA A 66 1.44 5.94 -2.30
N ILE A 67 0.65 6.95 -2.67
CA ILE A 67 -0.80 6.83 -2.79
C ILE A 67 -1.10 6.55 -4.26
N VAL A 68 -1.86 5.49 -4.51
CA VAL A 68 -2.39 5.18 -5.84
C VAL A 68 -3.83 5.66 -5.91
N PHE A 69 -4.14 6.53 -6.85
CA PHE A 69 -5.46 7.13 -7.01
C PHE A 69 -5.91 7.11 -8.46
N THR A 70 -7.20 7.28 -8.71
CA THR A 70 -7.74 7.26 -10.07
C THR A 70 -7.26 8.46 -10.87
N ASP A 71 -6.79 8.23 -12.11
CA ASP A 71 -6.47 9.33 -13.02
C ASP A 71 -7.77 9.92 -13.57
N VAL A 72 -7.99 11.22 -13.32
CA VAL A 72 -9.18 11.95 -13.74
C VAL A 72 -9.14 12.28 -15.24
N LYS A 73 -7.94 12.32 -15.85
CA LYS A 73 -7.74 12.71 -17.25
C LYS A 73 -7.61 11.52 -18.20
N ARG A 74 -7.24 10.34 -17.70
CA ARG A 74 -6.98 9.14 -18.50
C ARG A 74 -7.56 7.90 -17.82
N PRO A 75 -7.98 6.87 -18.57
CA PRO A 75 -8.36 5.60 -17.96
C PRO A 75 -7.18 4.99 -17.20
N GLY A 76 -7.34 4.73 -15.90
CA GLY A 76 -6.35 4.06 -15.06
C GLY A 76 -6.07 4.77 -13.73
N TYR A 77 -4.87 4.53 -13.21
CA TYR A 77 -4.40 5.02 -11.93
C TYR A 77 -3.13 5.86 -12.08
N ARG A 78 -2.84 6.66 -11.07
CA ARG A 78 -1.65 7.51 -10.93
C ARG A 78 -1.04 7.40 -9.53
#